data_AF-B1N692-F1
#
_entry.id   AF-B1N692-F1
#
_cell.length_a   1.000
_cell.length_b   1.000
_cell.length_c   1.000
_cell.angle_alpha   90.00
_cell.angle_beta   90.00
_cell.angle_gamma   90.00
#
_symmetry.space_group_name_H-M   'P 1'
#
loop_
_entity.id
_entity.type
_entity.pdbx_description
1 polymer ?
#
loop_
_entity_poly.entity_id
_entity_poly.type
_entity_poly.pdbx_seq_one_letter_code
_entity_poly.pdbx_strand_id
1 'polypeptide(L)'
;RHEAALLQLLLKKGEITEEEKAKNTHLNIVGMVGSIDNDFCGTDMTIGTDSALHRIIEAVDAIASTAYSHQRCSILEVMGRHCGYLALVAALTSEADYVFIPENPPPENWQEKICSKLQQERSMGQRLNIILVAEGAIDQQGEAITAEGVKKVIVDQLGFDTR
;
A
#
# COMPACT_ATOMS: atom_id res chain seq x y z
N ARG A 1 21.62 23.52 14.40
CA ARG A 1 22.62 23.39 15.50
C ARG A 1 23.69 22.33 15.22
N HIS A 2 23.43 21.28 14.44
CA HIS A 2 24.43 20.24 14.12
C HIS A 2 25.44 20.61 13.00
N GLU A 3 25.07 21.46 12.05
CA GLU A 3 25.97 21.88 10.95
C GLU A 3 27.22 22.63 11.43
N ALA A 4 27.05 23.51 12.43
CA ALA A 4 28.17 24.21 13.06
C ALA A 4 29.15 23.24 13.76
N ALA A 5 28.67 22.08 14.22
CA ALA A 5 29.52 21.06 14.83
C ALA A 5 30.31 20.27 13.78
N LEU A 6 29.70 19.95 12.63
CA LEU A 6 30.36 19.27 11.51
C LEU A 6 31.50 20.12 10.92
N LEU A 7 31.24 21.41 10.64
CA LEU A 7 32.28 22.31 10.14
C LEU A 7 33.44 22.50 11.13
N GLN A 8 33.16 22.52 12.43
CA GLN A 8 34.22 22.55 13.45
C GLN A 8 35.04 21.27 13.50
N LEU A 9 34.41 20.10 13.30
CA LEU A 9 35.11 18.82 13.22
C LEU A 9 36.04 18.76 12.01
N LEU A 10 35.55 19.19 10.84
CA LEU A 10 36.34 19.23 9.61
C LEU A 10 37.55 20.16 9.74
N LEU A 11 37.38 21.33 10.36
CA LEU A 11 38.47 22.27 10.63
C LEU A 11 39.52 21.67 11.59
N LYS A 12 39.09 21.01 12.67
CA LYS A 12 40.00 20.37 13.64
C LYS A 12 40.82 19.23 13.02
N LYS A 13 40.26 18.53 12.02
CA LYS A 13 40.96 17.49 11.27
C LYS A 13 41.90 18.05 10.19
N GLY A 14 41.84 19.36 9.92
CA GLY A 14 42.60 20.00 8.84
C GLY A 14 42.06 19.68 7.45
N GLU A 15 40.82 19.19 7.33
CA GLU A 15 40.19 18.87 6.03
C GLU A 15 39.65 20.13 5.33
N ILE A 16 39.39 21.20 6.09
CA ILE A 16 38.99 22.51 5.57
C ILE A 16 39.75 23.63 6.29
N THR A 17 39.93 24.75 5.60
CA THR A 17 40.53 25.99 6.12
C THR A 17 39.53 26.86 6.87
N GLU A 18 40.03 27.82 7.67
CA GLU A 18 39.16 28.80 8.34
C GLU A 18 38.37 29.67 7.35
N GLU A 19 38.97 29.97 6.18
CA GLU A 19 38.32 30.75 5.13
C GLU A 19 37.17 29.96 4.48
N GLU A 20 37.36 28.68 4.18
CA GLU A 20 36.31 27.80 3.64
C GLU A 20 35.15 27.62 4.61
N LYS A 21 35.46 27.48 5.91
CA LYS A 21 34.45 27.44 6.96
C LYS A 21 33.66 28.75 7.05
N ALA A 22 34.32 29.90 6.94
CA ALA A 22 33.68 31.21 6.99
C ALA A 22 32.79 31.47 5.77
N LYS A 23 33.16 30.96 4.59
CA LYS A 23 32.37 31.07 3.36
C LYS A 23 31.16 30.14 3.32
N ASN A 24 31.22 28.98 3.96
CA ASN A 24 30.21 27.92 3.88
C ASN A 24 29.55 27.63 5.23
N THR A 25 29.08 28.67 5.92
CA THR A 25 28.50 28.54 7.26
C THR A 25 27.12 27.89 7.30
N HIS A 26 26.42 27.82 6.17
CA HIS A 26 25.03 27.39 6.08
C HIS A 26 24.88 26.33 4.98
N LEU A 27 24.17 25.24 5.29
CA LEU A 27 23.83 24.22 4.30
C LEU A 27 22.39 24.43 3.84
N ASN A 28 22.21 24.74 2.56
CA ASN A 28 20.88 24.87 1.97
C ASN A 28 20.46 23.53 1.37
N ILE A 29 19.37 22.95 1.89
CA ILE A 29 18.81 21.68 1.41
C ILE A 29 17.37 21.91 0.94
N VAL A 30 17.06 21.38 -0.24
CA VAL A 30 15.69 21.26 -0.74
C VAL A 30 15.42 19.79 -1.03
N GLY A 31 14.35 19.24 -0.46
CA GLY A 31 13.92 17.87 -0.67
C GLY A 31 12.69 17.82 -1.56
N MET A 32 12.63 16.79 -2.41
CA MET A 32 11.40 16.37 -3.09
C MET A 32 11.11 14.94 -2.69
N VAL A 33 9.84 14.61 -2.51
CA VAL A 33 9.43 13.28 -2.04
C VAL A 33 9.14 12.38 -3.23
N GLY A 34 10.06 11.46 -3.50
CA GLY A 34 9.86 10.34 -4.42
C GLY A 34 9.49 9.08 -3.65
N SER A 35 8.23 8.67 -3.72
CA SER A 35 7.69 7.48 -3.08
C SER A 35 6.47 7.01 -3.87
N ILE A 36 6.23 5.69 -3.89
CA ILE A 36 5.01 5.12 -4.45
C ILE A 36 3.89 5.09 -3.40
N ASP A 37 4.24 5.03 -2.12
CA ASP A 37 3.33 4.71 -1.02
C ASP A 37 2.40 5.88 -0.65
N ASN A 38 2.75 7.11 -1.04
CA ASN A 38 2.09 8.35 -0.61
C ASN A 38 2.06 8.55 0.91
N ASP A 39 3.17 8.22 1.56
CA ASP A 39 3.32 8.10 3.01
C ASP A 39 3.97 9.32 3.69
N PHE A 40 4.20 10.42 2.95
CA PHE A 40 4.87 11.60 3.50
C PHE A 40 3.89 12.70 3.87
N CYS A 41 3.73 12.93 5.17
CA CYS A 41 2.91 14.04 5.66
C CYS A 41 3.48 15.40 5.22
N GLY A 42 2.63 16.25 4.64
CA GLY A 42 3.02 17.58 4.15
C GLY A 42 3.04 17.73 2.63
N THR A 43 2.80 16.64 1.90
CA THR A 43 2.42 16.67 0.48
C THR A 43 1.12 15.88 0.31
N ASP A 44 0.26 16.31 -0.61
CA ASP A 44 -0.96 15.58 -0.95
C ASP A 44 -0.66 14.35 -1.83
N MET A 45 0.41 14.44 -2.64
CA MET A 45 0.86 13.38 -3.55
C MET A 45 2.38 13.29 -3.57
N THR A 46 2.92 12.08 -3.53
CA THR A 46 4.34 11.79 -3.74
C THR A 46 4.65 11.46 -5.20
N ILE A 47 5.87 11.77 -5.64
CA ILE A 47 6.32 11.46 -7.00
C ILE A 47 6.48 9.94 -7.11
N GLY A 48 5.67 9.32 -7.96
CA GLY A 48 5.69 7.87 -8.23
C GLY A 48 4.39 7.14 -7.94
N THR A 49 3.53 7.70 -7.07
CA THR A 49 2.26 7.08 -6.67
C THR A 49 1.34 6.79 -7.85
N ASP A 50 1.13 7.77 -8.74
CA ASP A 50 0.28 7.59 -9.91
C ASP A 50 0.80 6.51 -10.87
N SER A 51 2.13 6.47 -11.07
CA SER A 51 2.76 5.42 -11.88
C SER A 51 2.60 4.03 -11.27
N ALA A 52 2.69 3.89 -9.94
CA ALA A 52 2.46 2.63 -9.26
C ALA A 52 0.99 2.21 -9.33
N LEU A 53 0.06 3.15 -9.09
CA LEU A 53 -1.37 2.93 -9.21
C LEU A 53 -1.74 2.44 -10.62
N HIS A 54 -1.18 3.05 -11.66
CA HIS A 54 -1.42 2.63 -13.04
C HIS A 54 -0.99 1.18 -13.28
N ARG A 55 0.16 0.75 -12.73
CA ARG A 55 0.61 -0.65 -12.81
C ARG A 55 -0.31 -1.62 -12.06
N ILE A 56 -0.84 -1.22 -10.91
CA ILE A 56 -1.81 -2.03 -10.15
C ILE A 56 -3.09 -2.20 -10.96
N ILE A 57 -3.63 -1.12 -11.52
CA ILE A 57 -4.87 -1.17 -12.32
C ILE A 57 -4.68 -2.06 -13.55
N GLU A 58 -3.57 -1.93 -14.28
CA GLU A 58 -3.29 -2.80 -15.43
C GLU A 58 -3.25 -4.29 -15.05
N ALA A 59 -2.67 -4.62 -13.89
CA ALA A 59 -2.64 -5.99 -13.39
C ALA A 59 -4.05 -6.49 -13.02
N VAL A 60 -4.86 -5.65 -12.37
CA VAL A 60 -6.24 -5.96 -12.02
C VAL A 60 -7.07 -6.20 -13.29
N ASP A 61 -6.98 -5.30 -14.28
CA ASP A 61 -7.71 -5.42 -15.55
C ASP A 61 -7.33 -6.69 -16.31
N ALA A 62 -6.03 -7.02 -16.35
CA ALA A 62 -5.55 -8.25 -16.98
C ALA A 62 -6.14 -9.49 -16.31
N ILE A 63 -6.19 -9.52 -14.97
CA ILE A 63 -6.73 -10.63 -14.20
C ILE A 63 -8.26 -10.71 -14.30
N ALA A 64 -8.96 -9.58 -14.32
CA ALA A 64 -10.42 -9.50 -14.33
C ALA A 64 -11.04 -10.31 -15.47
N SER A 65 -10.45 -10.24 -16.67
CA SER A 65 -10.90 -11.01 -17.84
C SER A 65 -10.88 -12.54 -17.60
N THR A 66 -9.84 -13.03 -16.92
CA THR A 66 -9.66 -14.45 -16.62
C THR A 66 -10.55 -14.90 -15.47
N ALA A 67 -10.69 -14.06 -14.45
CA ALA A 67 -11.49 -14.34 -13.27
C ALA A 67 -12.99 -14.36 -13.62
N TYR A 68 -13.45 -13.46 -14.50
CA TYR A 68 -14.81 -13.47 -15.03
C TYR A 68 -15.15 -14.76 -15.79
N SER A 69 -14.20 -15.30 -16.57
CA SER A 69 -14.39 -16.51 -17.37
C SER A 69 -14.53 -17.78 -16.53
N HIS A 70 -13.82 -17.86 -15.40
CA HIS A 70 -13.80 -19.02 -14.50
C HIS A 70 -14.63 -18.85 -13.23
N GLN A 71 -15.28 -17.71 -13.06
CA GLN A 71 -15.99 -17.32 -11.86
C GLN A 71 -15.14 -17.39 -10.58
N ARG A 72 -13.93 -16.81 -10.65
CA ARG A 72 -12.92 -16.86 -9.59
C ARG A 72 -12.99 -15.65 -8.67
N CYS A 73 -12.54 -15.88 -7.43
CA CYS A 73 -12.15 -14.80 -6.54
C CYS A 73 -10.63 -14.58 -6.69
N SER A 74 -10.23 -13.34 -6.98
CA SER A 74 -8.83 -12.95 -7.10
C SER A 74 -8.46 -12.05 -5.93
N ILE A 75 -7.41 -12.42 -5.20
CA ILE A 75 -6.83 -11.66 -4.10
C ILE A 75 -5.50 -11.09 -4.60
N LEU A 76 -5.37 -9.77 -4.60
CA LEU A 76 -4.15 -9.10 -5.02
C LEU A 76 -3.51 -8.40 -3.83
N GLU A 77 -2.26 -8.76 -3.57
CA GLU A 77 -1.43 -8.07 -2.59
C GLU A 77 -0.77 -6.84 -3.25
N VAL A 78 -0.91 -5.67 -2.61
CA VAL A 78 -0.46 -4.38 -3.13
C VAL A 78 0.57 -3.77 -2.18
N MET A 79 1.58 -3.12 -2.74
CA MET A 79 2.59 -2.40 -1.97
C MET A 79 1.99 -1.24 -1.16
N GLY A 80 2.74 -0.75 -0.19
CA GLY A 80 2.33 0.39 0.65
C GLY A 80 2.95 0.39 2.03
N ARG A 81 3.58 -0.71 2.44
CA ARG A 81 4.21 -1.04 3.72
C ARG A 81 3.39 -0.70 4.96
N HIS A 82 3.26 0.57 5.28
CA HIS A 82 2.50 1.06 6.43
C HIS A 82 1.38 2.03 6.03
N CYS A 83 1.21 2.27 4.72
CA CYS A 83 0.20 3.11 4.14
C CYS A 83 -0.64 2.30 3.13
N GLY A 84 -1.96 2.34 3.30
CA GLY A 84 -2.93 1.69 2.43
C GLY A 84 -3.38 2.55 1.25
N TYR A 85 -2.75 3.71 0.99
CA TYR A 85 -3.21 4.65 -0.05
C TYR A 85 -3.34 3.97 -1.42
N LEU A 86 -2.32 3.23 -1.85
CA LEU A 86 -2.35 2.51 -3.13
C LEU A 86 -3.49 1.49 -3.18
N ALA A 87 -3.64 0.67 -2.14
CA ALA A 87 -4.69 -0.34 -2.06
C ALA A 87 -6.10 0.29 -2.06
N LEU A 88 -6.29 1.39 -1.33
CA LEU A 88 -7.56 2.09 -1.24
C LEU A 88 -7.96 2.72 -2.58
N VAL A 89 -7.04 3.45 -3.21
CA VAL A 89 -7.33 4.10 -4.49
C VAL A 89 -7.50 3.05 -5.59
N ALA A 90 -6.67 2.01 -5.62
CA ALA A 90 -6.83 0.90 -6.55
C ALA A 90 -8.21 0.25 -6.38
N ALA A 91 -8.63 -0.05 -5.16
CA ALA A 91 -9.93 -0.67 -4.86
C ALA A 91 -11.09 0.18 -5.37
N LEU A 92 -11.02 1.50 -5.16
CA LEU A 92 -12.01 2.44 -5.64
C LEU A 92 -12.06 2.48 -7.18
N THR A 93 -10.91 2.47 -7.84
CA THR A 93 -10.83 2.53 -9.31
C THR A 93 -11.21 1.23 -10.00
N SER A 94 -11.00 0.08 -9.35
CA SER A 94 -11.20 -1.24 -9.93
C SER A 94 -12.48 -1.94 -9.47
N GLU A 95 -13.36 -1.23 -8.74
CA GLU A 95 -14.58 -1.81 -8.15
C GLU A 95 -14.29 -3.09 -7.33
N ALA A 96 -13.27 -3.05 -6.47
CA ALA A 96 -12.96 -4.20 -5.63
C ALA A 96 -14.08 -4.43 -4.59
N ASP A 97 -14.46 -5.70 -4.36
CA ASP A 97 -15.53 -6.06 -3.43
C ASP A 97 -15.11 -5.82 -1.97
N TYR A 98 -13.80 -5.91 -1.69
CA TYR A 98 -13.23 -5.62 -0.39
C TYR A 98 -11.78 -5.14 -0.49
N VAL A 99 -11.38 -4.30 0.47
CA VAL A 99 -10.00 -3.82 0.60
C VAL A 99 -9.55 -3.89 2.06
N PHE A 100 -8.32 -4.35 2.29
CA PHE A 100 -7.67 -4.31 3.58
C PHE A 100 -6.56 -3.26 3.58
N ILE A 101 -6.65 -2.31 4.52
CA ILE A 101 -5.65 -1.25 4.70
C ILE A 101 -5.23 -1.14 6.18
N PRO A 102 -3.96 -0.81 6.47
CA PRO A 102 -3.47 -0.66 7.85
C PRO A 102 -4.16 0.47 8.63
N GLU A 103 -4.60 1.53 7.97
CA GLU A 103 -5.18 2.71 8.61
C GLU A 103 -6.60 2.49 9.13
N ASN A 104 -7.31 1.50 8.57
CA ASN A 104 -8.66 1.13 8.98
C ASN A 104 -8.76 -0.40 9.09
N PRO A 105 -8.21 -0.99 10.17
CA PRO A 105 -8.27 -2.42 10.40
C PRO A 105 -9.72 -2.93 10.39
N PRO A 106 -9.98 -4.09 9.78
CA PRO A 106 -11.33 -4.58 9.65
C PRO A 106 -11.90 -5.01 11.02
N PRO A 107 -13.23 -5.11 11.17
CA PRO A 107 -13.85 -5.58 12.41
C PRO A 107 -13.45 -7.04 12.73
N GLU A 108 -13.52 -7.45 14.00
CA GLU A 108 -13.16 -8.82 14.42
C GLU A 108 -13.86 -9.93 13.61
N ASN A 109 -15.09 -9.68 13.15
CA ASN A 109 -15.88 -10.61 12.35
C ASN A 109 -15.77 -10.38 10.83
N TRP A 110 -14.63 -9.88 10.36
CA TRP A 110 -14.44 -9.58 8.93
C TRP A 110 -14.58 -10.82 8.04
N GLN A 111 -14.19 -12.00 8.53
CA GLN A 111 -14.28 -13.26 7.79
C GLN A 111 -15.72 -13.55 7.37
N GLU A 112 -16.65 -13.45 8.33
CA GLU A 112 -18.09 -13.65 8.09
C GLU A 112 -18.66 -12.57 7.17
N LYS A 113 -18.25 -11.31 7.36
CA LYS A 113 -18.72 -10.18 6.54
C LYS A 113 -18.31 -10.31 5.08
N ILE A 114 -17.05 -10.64 4.82
CA ILE A 114 -16.56 -10.86 3.46
C ILE A 114 -17.28 -12.06 2.85
N CYS A 115 -17.38 -13.18 3.58
CA CYS A 115 -18.06 -14.36 3.05
C CYS A 115 -19.52 -14.09 2.69
N SER A 116 -20.24 -13.37 3.55
CA SER A 116 -21.63 -12.96 3.29
C SER A 116 -21.73 -12.02 2.09
N LYS A 117 -20.81 -11.06 1.95
CA LYS A 117 -20.79 -10.08 0.85
C LYS A 117 -20.53 -10.77 -0.50
N LEU A 118 -19.53 -11.64 -0.56
CA LEU A 118 -19.19 -12.41 -1.77
C LEU A 118 -20.32 -13.36 -2.20
N GLN A 119 -20.97 -14.03 -1.24
CA GLN A 119 -22.15 -14.86 -1.53
C GLN A 119 -23.31 -14.02 -2.09
N GLN A 120 -23.55 -12.86 -1.50
CA GLN A 120 -24.60 -11.95 -1.95
C GLN A 120 -24.35 -11.49 -3.40
N GLU A 121 -23.14 -11.03 -3.71
CA GLU A 121 -22.74 -10.61 -5.05
C GLU A 121 -22.92 -11.73 -6.08
N ARG A 122 -22.47 -12.94 -5.74
CA ARG A 122 -22.61 -14.09 -6.62
C ARG A 122 -24.08 -14.46 -6.86
N SER A 123 -24.92 -14.33 -5.83
CA SER A 123 -26.37 -14.51 -5.97
C SER A 123 -27.03 -13.45 -6.87
N MET A 124 -26.46 -12.25 -6.95
CA MET A 124 -26.88 -11.17 -7.85
C MET A 124 -26.34 -11.32 -9.27
N GLY A 125 -25.61 -12.41 -9.55
CA GLY A 125 -25.08 -12.73 -10.87
C GLY A 125 -23.67 -12.19 -11.14
N GLN A 126 -23.01 -11.58 -10.14
CA GLN A 126 -21.62 -11.21 -10.24
C GLN A 126 -20.77 -12.48 -10.42
N ARG A 127 -19.90 -12.46 -11.43
CA ARG A 127 -19.04 -13.60 -11.79
C ARG A 127 -17.60 -13.38 -11.37
N LEU A 128 -17.21 -12.14 -11.12
CA LEU A 128 -15.86 -11.75 -10.75
C LEU A 128 -15.88 -11.29 -9.30
N ASN A 129 -14.94 -11.77 -8.50
CA ASN A 129 -14.66 -11.15 -7.22
C ASN A 129 -13.20 -10.69 -7.13
N ILE A 130 -12.97 -9.46 -6.67
CA ILE A 130 -11.65 -8.86 -6.50
C ILE A 130 -11.51 -8.36 -5.07
N ILE A 131 -10.45 -8.81 -4.40
CA ILE A 131 -10.08 -8.36 -3.07
C ILE A 131 -8.66 -7.80 -3.13
N LEU A 132 -8.47 -6.58 -2.62
CA LEU A 132 -7.15 -5.98 -2.51
C LEU A 132 -6.65 -6.03 -1.06
N VAL A 133 -5.41 -6.43 -0.88
CA VAL A 133 -4.77 -6.52 0.44
C VAL A 133 -3.51 -5.67 0.40
N ALA A 134 -3.45 -4.59 1.19
CA ALA A 134 -2.18 -3.88 1.37
C ALA A 134 -1.17 -4.81 2.06
N GLU A 135 0.10 -4.78 1.67
CA GLU A 135 1.16 -5.62 2.29
C GLU A 135 1.28 -5.38 3.81
N GLY A 136 0.88 -4.19 4.25
CA GLY A 136 0.82 -3.77 5.65
C GLY A 136 -0.49 -4.05 6.37
N ALA A 137 -1.43 -4.77 5.77
CA ALA A 137 -2.75 -4.98 6.36
C ALA A 137 -2.65 -5.68 7.72
N ILE A 138 -3.38 -5.15 8.69
CA ILE A 138 -3.42 -5.64 10.07
C ILE A 138 -4.86 -5.72 10.57
N ASP A 139 -5.10 -6.57 11.56
CA ASP A 139 -6.33 -6.57 12.34
C ASP A 139 -6.29 -5.54 13.49
N GLN A 140 -7.37 -5.48 14.27
CA GLN A 140 -7.49 -4.54 15.39
C GLN A 140 -6.53 -4.86 16.55
N GLN A 141 -5.97 -6.07 16.57
CA GLN A 141 -4.99 -6.54 17.54
C GLN A 141 -3.54 -6.28 17.08
N GLY A 142 -3.36 -5.85 15.81
CA GLY A 142 -2.07 -5.58 15.20
C GLY A 142 -1.43 -6.79 14.54
N GLU A 143 -2.16 -7.90 14.40
CA GLU A 143 -1.68 -9.09 13.70
C GLU A 143 -1.85 -8.93 12.19
N ALA A 144 -0.88 -9.45 11.43
CA ALA A 144 -0.85 -9.28 9.98
C ALA A 144 -1.98 -10.07 9.28
N ILE A 145 -2.73 -9.38 8.42
CA ILE A 145 -3.70 -9.99 7.51
C ILE A 145 -3.00 -10.23 6.17
N THR A 146 -2.67 -11.49 5.89
CA THR A 146 -1.99 -11.88 4.66
C THR A 146 -2.97 -12.29 3.56
N ALA A 147 -2.58 -12.13 2.29
CA ALA A 147 -3.37 -12.58 1.15
C ALA A 147 -3.69 -14.09 1.23
N GLU A 148 -2.73 -14.91 1.66
CA GLU A 148 -2.95 -16.35 1.86
C GLU A 148 -3.93 -16.64 3.02
N GLY A 149 -3.90 -15.83 4.09
CA GLY A 149 -4.87 -15.92 5.18
C GLY A 149 -6.30 -15.64 4.70
N VAL A 150 -6.49 -14.58 3.90
CA VAL A 150 -7.78 -14.25 3.29
C VAL A 150 -8.24 -15.36 2.34
N LYS A 151 -7.33 -15.87 1.50
CA LYS A 151 -7.61 -16.99 0.58
C LYS A 151 -8.10 -18.22 1.32
N LYS A 152 -7.42 -18.59 2.41
CA LYS A 152 -7.81 -19.75 3.23
C LYS A 152 -9.23 -19.60 3.77
N VAL A 153 -9.58 -18.41 4.30
CA VAL A 153 -10.93 -18.13 4.79
C VAL A 153 -11.98 -18.34 3.70
N ILE A 154 -11.74 -17.81 2.49
CA ILE A 154 -12.68 -17.90 1.37
C ILE A 154 -12.81 -19.33 0.87
N VAL A 155 -11.70 -20.07 0.74
CA VAL A 155 -11.72 -21.46 0.29
C VAL A 155 -12.42 -22.35 1.32
N ASP A 156 -12.10 -22.21 2.60
CA ASP A 156 -12.63 -23.05 3.67
C ASP A 156 -14.13 -22.79 3.92
N GLN A 157 -14.59 -21.54 3.84
CA GLN A 157 -15.98 -21.18 4.14
C GLN A 157 -16.91 -21.20 2.92
N LEU A 158 -16.40 -20.81 1.73
CA LEU A 158 -17.23 -20.67 0.52
C LEU A 158 -16.95 -21.73 -0.55
N GLY A 159 -15.78 -22.37 -0.53
CA GLY A 159 -15.36 -23.30 -1.58
C GLY A 159 -15.14 -22.64 -2.94
N PHE A 160 -14.91 -21.33 -2.99
CA PHE A 160 -14.66 -20.61 -4.24
C PHE A 160 -13.25 -20.91 -4.77
N ASP A 161 -13.11 -21.07 -6.09
CA ASP A 161 -11.79 -21.12 -6.74
C ASP A 161 -11.12 -19.75 -6.59
N THR A 162 -10.14 -19.68 -5.70
CA THR A 162 -9.52 -18.43 -5.24
C THR A 162 -8.03 -18.40 -5.58
N ARG A 163 -7.55 -17.28 -6.09
CA ARG A 163 -6.15 -17.07 -6.52
C ARG A 163 -5.56 -15.82 -5.90
#